data_AF-A0A9E2XS16-F1
#
_entry.id   AF-A0A9E2XS16-F1
#
_cell.length_a   1.000
_cell.length_b   1.000
_cell.length_c   1.000
_cell.angle_alpha   90.00
_cell.angle_beta   90.00
_cell.angle_gamma   90.00
#
_symmetry.space_group_name_H-M   'P 1'
#
loop_
_entity.id
_entity.type
_entity.pdbx_description
1 polymer ?
#
loop_
_entity_poly.entity_id
_entity_poly.type
_entity_poly.pdbx_seq_one_letter_code
_entity_poly.pdbx_strand_id
1 'polypeptide(L)'
;MSQPLSLKARAIALLAQREHSAVELRRKLLRLARERDAQSGTAADAGPASDPVAEVELLLVWLQAQGYLNESRFVESRVHARASRHGNLRIRQELAQHGLALDAAQAEALKSSEFDRAKAIWQRKFGSPAEDAAGRARQMRFLAGRGFSADVIRRLVRDPDGD
;
A
#
# COMPACT_ATOMS: atom_id res chain seq x y z
N MET A 1 28.30 -17.82 18.93
CA MET A 1 27.04 -17.08 19.17
C MET A 1 27.03 -15.90 18.21
N SER A 2 26.20 -15.90 17.15
CA SER A 2 26.15 -14.78 16.20
C SER A 2 25.55 -13.56 16.88
N GLN A 3 26.24 -12.42 16.85
CA GLN A 3 25.66 -11.17 17.33
C GLN A 3 24.37 -10.88 16.56
N PRO A 4 23.30 -10.43 17.23
CA PRO A 4 22.07 -10.05 16.55
C PRO A 4 22.35 -8.94 15.54
N LEU A 5 21.80 -9.07 14.33
CA LEU A 5 21.93 -8.05 13.28
C LEU A 5 21.55 -6.67 13.81
N SER A 6 22.34 -5.66 13.46
CA SER A 6 22.06 -4.26 13.77
C SER A 6 20.72 -3.81 13.20
N LEU A 7 20.12 -2.76 13.77
CA LEU A 7 18.84 -2.21 13.29
C LEU A 7 18.91 -1.81 11.82
N LYS A 8 20.05 -1.24 11.40
CA LYS A 8 20.38 -0.94 10.00
C LYS A 8 20.38 -2.18 9.10
N ALA A 9 21.08 -3.25 9.51
CA ALA A 9 21.12 -4.49 8.73
C ALA A 9 19.72 -5.12 8.60
N ARG A 10 18.90 -5.06 9.65
CA ARG A 10 17.50 -5.49 9.61
C ARG A 10 16.64 -4.63 8.68
N ALA A 11 16.84 -3.32 8.66
CA ALA A 11 16.14 -2.42 7.77
C ALA A 11 16.45 -2.75 6.29
N ILE A 12 17.73 -2.94 5.97
CA ILE A 12 18.17 -3.33 4.62
C ILE A 12 17.59 -4.70 4.24
N ALA A 13 17.59 -5.68 5.15
CA ALA A 13 16.98 -6.98 4.90
C ALA A 13 15.46 -6.90 4.62
N LEU A 14 14.74 -6.02 5.33
CA LEU A 14 13.32 -5.77 5.05
C LEU A 14 13.11 -5.15 3.66
N LEU A 15 13.92 -4.15 3.31
CA LEU A 15 13.83 -3.46 2.01
C LEU A 15 14.26 -4.34 0.84
N ALA A 16 15.18 -5.28 1.06
CA ALA A 16 15.58 -6.25 0.05
C ALA A 16 14.46 -7.23 -0.34
N GLN A 17 13.47 -7.44 0.53
CA GLN A 17 12.34 -8.33 0.25
C GLN A 17 11.25 -7.68 -0.60
N ARG A 18 10.99 -6.39 -0.35
CA ARG A 18 9.97 -5.59 -1.05
C ARG A 18 10.08 -4.11 -0.69
N GLU A 19 9.45 -3.29 -1.51
CA GLU A 19 9.18 -1.89 -1.19
C GLU A 19 8.38 -1.75 0.11
N HIS A 20 8.78 -0.79 0.93
CA HIS A 20 8.10 -0.40 2.17
C HIS A 20 7.82 1.10 2.16
N SER A 21 6.71 1.52 2.76
CA SER A 21 6.53 2.94 3.07
C SER A 21 7.34 3.31 4.31
N ALA A 22 7.66 4.60 4.47
CA ALA A 22 8.30 5.10 5.69
C ALA A 22 7.49 4.73 6.94
N VAL A 23 6.16 4.83 6.88
CA VAL A 23 5.25 4.46 7.98
C VAL A 23 5.33 2.97 8.32
N GLU A 24 5.33 2.08 7.31
CA GLU A 24 5.48 0.64 7.54
C GLU A 24 6.84 0.30 8.14
N LEU A 25 7.91 0.85 7.57
CA LEU A 25 9.27 0.55 8.00
C LEU A 25 9.52 1.08 9.41
N ARG A 26 9.11 2.31 9.70
CA ARG A 26 9.16 2.92 11.04
C ARG A 26 8.50 2.03 12.08
N ARG A 27 7.28 1.55 11.82
CA ARG A 27 6.55 0.68 12.75
C ARG A 27 7.31 -0.61 13.04
N LYS A 28 7.89 -1.24 12.01
CA LYS A 28 8.68 -2.46 12.16
C LYS A 28 9.98 -2.20 12.93
N LEU A 29 10.70 -1.13 12.59
CA LEU A 29 11.98 -0.79 13.23
C LEU A 29 11.80 -0.39 14.69
N LEU A 30 10.78 0.38 15.03
CA LEU A 30 10.47 0.70 16.44
C LEU A 30 10.18 -0.54 17.27
N ARG A 31 9.45 -1.51 16.71
CA ARG A 31 9.22 -2.79 17.37
C ARG A 31 10.56 -3.51 17.63
N LEU A 32 11.43 -3.58 16.64
CA LEU A 32 12.73 -4.24 16.75
C LEU A 32 13.68 -3.54 17.72
N ALA A 33 13.69 -2.21 17.75
CA ALA A 33 14.50 -1.42 18.68
C ALA A 33 14.07 -1.65 20.13
N ARG A 34 12.75 -1.61 20.40
CA ARG A 34 12.19 -1.92 21.73
C ARG A 34 12.47 -3.35 22.18
N GLU A 35 12.37 -4.32 21.27
CA GLU A 35 12.73 -5.70 21.55
C GLU A 35 14.19 -5.78 21.98
N ARG A 36 15.12 -5.19 21.20
CA ARG A 36 16.56 -5.14 21.53
C ARG A 36 16.80 -4.55 22.92
N ASP A 37 16.16 -3.44 23.26
CA ASP A 37 16.35 -2.79 24.56
C ASP A 37 15.84 -3.67 25.71
N ALA A 38 14.69 -4.33 25.53
CA ALA A 38 14.16 -5.28 26.51
C ALA A 38 15.08 -6.49 26.72
N GLN A 39 15.77 -6.97 25.68
CA GLN A 39 16.74 -8.06 25.77
C GLN A 39 18.08 -7.63 26.36
N SER A 40 18.42 -6.34 26.30
CA SER A 40 19.72 -5.85 26.75
C SER A 40 19.79 -5.68 28.27
N GLY A 41 18.66 -5.69 28.99
CA GLY A 41 18.61 -5.72 30.47
C GLY A 41 19.23 -4.52 31.20
N THR A 42 19.78 -3.54 30.47
CA THR A 42 20.53 -2.42 31.03
C THR A 42 19.61 -1.24 31.35
N ALA A 43 18.90 -1.34 32.48
CA ALA A 43 18.24 -0.20 33.09
C ALA A 43 19.13 0.58 34.08
N ALA A 44 20.36 0.11 34.35
CA ALA A 44 21.17 0.64 35.46
C ALA A 44 22.52 1.27 35.11
N ASP A 45 23.14 0.99 33.95
CA ASP A 45 24.53 1.45 33.71
C ASP A 45 24.90 1.73 32.23
N ALA A 46 23.90 1.75 31.33
CA ALA A 46 24.13 2.27 29.99
C ALA A 46 24.00 3.79 30.08
N GLY A 47 24.97 4.54 29.54
CA GLY A 47 24.85 5.99 29.30
C GLY A 47 23.55 6.33 28.55
N PRO A 48 23.22 7.63 28.32
CA PRO A 48 21.87 8.06 27.93
C PRO A 48 21.26 7.10 26.91
N ALA A 49 20.27 6.32 27.34
CA ALA A 49 19.66 5.29 26.52
C ALA A 49 19.24 5.96 25.21
N SER A 50 19.83 5.54 24.09
CA SER A 50 19.54 6.14 22.79
C SER A 50 18.04 5.99 22.57
N ASP A 51 17.31 7.11 22.51
CA ASP A 51 15.87 7.10 22.28
C ASP A 51 15.57 6.27 21.02
N PRO A 52 14.87 5.13 21.15
CA PRO A 52 14.59 4.26 20.02
C PRO A 52 13.83 4.98 18.91
N VAL A 53 13.06 6.00 19.26
CA VAL A 53 12.38 6.84 18.28
C VAL A 53 13.40 7.64 17.49
N ALA A 54 14.27 8.41 18.16
CA ALA A 54 15.33 9.18 17.51
C ALA A 54 16.26 8.30 16.63
N GLU A 55 16.66 7.12 17.10
CA GLU A 55 17.48 6.18 16.31
C GLU A 55 16.77 5.76 15.02
N VAL A 56 15.48 5.42 15.10
CA VAL A 56 14.68 5.02 13.94
C VAL A 56 14.49 6.17 12.97
N GLU A 57 14.19 7.38 13.45
CA GLU A 57 14.03 8.54 12.55
C GLU A 57 15.33 8.85 11.79
N LEU A 58 16.47 8.85 12.48
CA LEU A 58 17.78 9.07 11.84
C LEU A 58 18.10 7.99 10.81
N LEU A 59 17.77 6.72 11.10
CA LEU A 59 17.95 5.63 10.16
C LEU A 59 17.04 5.77 8.94
N LEU A 60 15.78 6.19 9.10
CA LEU A 60 14.87 6.41 7.97
C LEU A 60 15.39 7.53 7.05
N VAL A 61 15.87 8.64 7.62
CA VAL A 61 16.51 9.73 6.86
C VAL A 61 17.71 9.21 6.08
N TRP A 62 18.57 8.42 6.72
CA TRP A 62 19.72 7.81 6.03
C TRP A 62 19.29 6.88 4.90
N LEU A 63 18.28 6.03 5.11
CA LEU A 63 17.78 5.10 4.09
C LEU A 63 17.18 5.83 2.88
N GLN A 64 16.49 6.95 3.10
CA GLN A 64 15.98 7.81 2.03
C GLN A 64 17.12 8.48 1.27
N ALA A 65 18.08 9.08 1.99
CA ALA A 65 19.22 9.77 1.38
C ALA A 65 20.08 8.82 0.52
N GLN A 66 20.16 7.55 0.88
CA GLN A 66 20.87 6.52 0.12
C GLN A 66 20.01 5.84 -0.96
N GLY A 67 18.72 6.20 -1.08
CA GLY A 67 17.81 5.65 -2.09
C GLY A 67 17.32 4.22 -1.82
N TYR A 68 17.55 3.69 -0.61
CA TYR A 68 17.00 2.40 -0.18
C TYR A 68 15.49 2.49 0.10
N LEU A 69 15.04 3.62 0.67
CA LEU A 69 13.63 3.90 0.92
C LEU A 69 13.15 4.97 -0.07
N ASN A 70 12.20 4.63 -0.94
CA ASN A 70 11.70 5.51 -1.98
C ASN A 70 10.17 5.44 -2.08
N GLU A 71 9.50 6.57 -1.85
CA GLU A 71 8.03 6.63 -1.82
C GLU A 71 7.42 6.40 -3.20
N SER A 72 8.00 6.96 -4.26
CA SER A 72 7.53 6.77 -5.64
C SER A 72 7.54 5.29 -6.02
N ARG A 73 8.64 4.56 -5.73
CA ARG A 73 8.73 3.11 -5.96
C ARG A 73 7.69 2.34 -5.17
N PHE A 74 7.46 2.73 -3.91
CA PHE A 74 6.42 2.10 -3.10
C PHE A 74 5.03 2.32 -3.69
N VAL A 75 4.69 3.54 -4.10
CA VAL A 75 3.40 3.87 -4.71
C VAL A 75 3.20 3.07 -6.00
N GLU A 76 4.17 3.07 -6.91
CA GLU A 76 4.12 2.32 -8.17
C GLU A 76 3.91 0.82 -7.93
N SER A 77 4.74 0.23 -7.07
CA SER A 77 4.63 -1.19 -6.70
C SER A 77 3.26 -1.52 -6.11
N ARG A 78 2.74 -0.63 -5.24
CA ARG A 78 1.45 -0.81 -4.59
C ARG A 78 0.30 -0.74 -5.59
N VAL A 79 0.32 0.25 -6.49
CA VAL A 79 -0.68 0.39 -7.56
C VAL A 79 -0.66 -0.85 -8.44
N HIS A 80 0.50 -1.27 -8.91
CA HIS A 80 0.66 -2.46 -9.76
C HIS A 80 0.11 -3.72 -9.08
N ALA A 81 0.40 -3.92 -7.78
CA ALA A 81 -0.08 -5.07 -7.02
C ALA A 81 -1.60 -5.06 -6.72
N ARG A 82 -2.30 -3.93 -6.90
CA ARG A 82 -3.71 -3.76 -6.52
C ARG A 82 -4.66 -3.51 -7.68
N ALA A 83 -4.17 -2.89 -8.77
CA ALA A 83 -4.99 -2.44 -9.89
C ALA A 83 -5.81 -3.57 -10.55
N SER A 84 -5.29 -4.79 -10.57
CA SER A 84 -5.98 -5.96 -11.13
C SER A 84 -7.18 -6.46 -10.31
N ARG A 85 -7.35 -5.97 -9.07
CA ARG A 85 -8.37 -6.46 -8.12
C ARG A 85 -9.26 -5.35 -7.56
N HIS A 86 -8.77 -4.12 -7.53
CA HIS A 86 -9.41 -3.00 -6.86
C HIS A 86 -9.51 -1.78 -7.78
N GLY A 87 -10.56 -1.00 -7.55
CA GLY A 87 -10.73 0.30 -8.18
C GLY A 87 -9.96 1.41 -7.47
N ASN A 88 -10.00 2.59 -8.07
CA ASN A 88 -9.10 3.70 -7.73
C ASN A 88 -9.32 4.20 -6.30
N LEU A 89 -10.57 4.18 -5.82
CA LEU A 89 -10.91 4.66 -4.49
C LEU A 89 -10.25 3.82 -3.40
N ARG A 90 -10.25 2.49 -3.57
CA ARG A 90 -9.63 1.56 -2.61
C ARG A 90 -8.11 1.69 -2.61
N ILE A 91 -7.51 1.87 -3.78
CA ILE A 91 -6.06 2.06 -3.93
C ILE A 91 -5.62 3.37 -3.26
N ARG A 92 -6.33 4.48 -3.50
CA ARG A 92 -6.05 5.77 -2.84
C ARG A 92 -6.19 5.67 -1.32
N GLN A 93 -7.22 4.97 -0.82
CA GLN A 93 -7.39 4.74 0.62
C GLN A 93 -6.24 3.92 1.22
N GLU A 94 -5.74 2.89 0.52
CA GLU A 94 -4.57 2.11 0.97
C GLU A 94 -3.31 2.98 1.01
N LEU A 95 -3.07 3.82 0.00
CA LEU A 95 -1.95 4.76 0.00
C LEU A 95 -2.05 5.80 1.13
N ALA A 96 -3.25 6.33 1.38
CA ALA A 96 -3.49 7.31 2.45
C ALA A 96 -3.19 6.74 3.85
N GLN A 97 -3.39 5.43 4.07
CA GLN A 97 -2.99 4.76 5.32
C GLN A 97 -1.47 4.73 5.53
N HIS A 98 -0.71 4.93 4.46
CA HIS A 98 0.75 5.11 4.49
C HIS A 98 1.17 6.57 4.46
N GLY A 99 0.23 7.52 4.50
CA GLY A 99 0.51 8.96 4.37
C GLY A 99 0.90 9.38 2.94
N LEU A 100 0.59 8.54 1.94
CA LEU A 100 1.00 8.75 0.55
C LEU A 100 -0.21 9.06 -0.33
N ALA A 101 0.05 9.78 -1.40
CA ALA A 101 -0.92 10.07 -2.45
C ALA A 101 -0.33 9.71 -3.82
N LEU A 102 -1.21 9.52 -4.79
CA LEU A 102 -0.81 9.45 -6.20
C LEU A 102 -0.45 10.86 -6.67
N ASP A 103 0.62 10.99 -7.44
CA ASP A 103 0.83 12.19 -8.22
C ASP A 103 -0.18 12.30 -9.38
N ALA A 104 -0.15 13.41 -10.12
CA ALA A 104 -1.09 13.67 -11.21
C ALA A 104 -0.98 12.63 -12.34
N ALA A 105 0.24 12.22 -12.71
CA ALA A 105 0.48 11.29 -13.80
C ALA A 105 0.01 9.87 -13.41
N GLN A 106 0.34 9.43 -12.20
CA GLN A 106 -0.10 8.17 -11.62
C GLN A 106 -1.63 8.13 -11.47
N ALA A 107 -2.24 9.23 -11.02
CA ALA A 107 -3.68 9.32 -10.89
C ALA A 107 -4.39 9.20 -12.25
N GLU A 108 -3.85 9.83 -13.29
CA GLU A 108 -4.42 9.78 -14.64
C GLU A 108 -4.22 8.41 -15.30
N ALA A 109 -3.04 7.80 -15.18
CA ALA A 109 -2.79 6.43 -15.66
C ALA A 109 -3.71 5.41 -14.99
N LEU A 110 -3.96 5.58 -13.68
CA LEU A 110 -4.85 4.71 -12.94
C LEU A 110 -6.33 4.93 -13.30
N LYS A 111 -6.71 6.17 -13.63
CA LYS A 111 -8.06 6.55 -14.07
C LYS A 111 -8.38 6.03 -15.47
N SER A 112 -7.50 6.25 -16.43
CA SER A 112 -7.68 5.83 -17.83
C SER A 112 -7.93 4.32 -17.97
N SER A 113 -7.25 3.50 -17.18
CA SER A 113 -7.43 2.04 -17.20
C SER A 113 -8.52 1.49 -16.25
N GLU A 114 -9.23 2.35 -15.50
CA GLU A 114 -10.18 1.87 -14.46
C GLU A 114 -11.37 1.10 -15.04
N PHE A 115 -11.90 1.55 -16.19
CA PHE A 115 -13.03 0.92 -16.84
C PHE A 115 -12.71 -0.52 -17.27
N ASP A 116 -11.61 -0.72 -17.98
CA ASP A 116 -11.21 -2.04 -18.49
C ASP A 116 -10.96 -3.03 -17.36
N ARG A 117 -10.33 -2.55 -16.27
CA ARG A 117 -10.11 -3.37 -15.07
C ARG A 117 -11.43 -3.73 -14.38
N ALA A 118 -12.39 -2.81 -14.32
CA ALA A 118 -13.72 -3.08 -13.79
C ALA A 118 -14.46 -4.11 -14.66
N LYS A 119 -14.43 -3.94 -15.99
CA LYS A 119 -15.04 -4.84 -16.97
C LYS A 119 -14.48 -6.25 -16.85
N ALA A 120 -13.16 -6.42 -16.80
CA ALA A 120 -12.54 -7.73 -16.64
C ALA A 120 -12.96 -8.46 -15.35
N ILE A 121 -13.06 -7.75 -14.22
CA ILE A 121 -13.52 -8.33 -12.95
C ILE A 121 -15.01 -8.65 -12.99
N TRP A 122 -15.82 -7.77 -13.58
CA TRP A 122 -17.25 -7.95 -13.72
C TRP A 122 -17.58 -9.13 -14.64
N GLN A 123 -16.95 -9.23 -15.81
CA GLN A 123 -17.11 -10.34 -16.75
C GLN A 123 -16.79 -11.68 -16.10
N ARG A 124 -15.67 -11.78 -15.37
CA ARG A 124 -15.30 -13.02 -14.64
C ARG A 124 -16.33 -13.45 -13.60
N LYS A 125 -17.09 -12.52 -13.03
CA LYS A 125 -18.06 -12.82 -11.97
C LYS A 125 -19.48 -13.02 -12.48
N PHE A 126 -19.92 -12.20 -13.43
CA PHE A 126 -21.31 -12.12 -13.84
C PHE A 126 -21.53 -12.53 -15.31
N GLY A 127 -20.53 -12.34 -16.17
CA GLY A 127 -20.62 -12.66 -17.60
C GLY A 127 -21.47 -11.67 -18.41
N SER A 128 -22.65 -11.30 -17.92
CA SER A 128 -23.62 -10.45 -18.61
C SER A 128 -24.34 -9.45 -17.68
N PRO A 129 -24.98 -8.41 -18.25
CA PRO A 129 -25.82 -7.48 -17.48
C PRO A 129 -27.03 -8.18 -16.88
N ALA A 130 -27.46 -7.72 -15.72
CA ALA A 130 -28.68 -8.23 -15.10
C ALA A 130 -29.94 -7.66 -15.78
N GLU A 131 -30.92 -8.53 -16.00
CA GLU A 131 -32.21 -8.19 -16.61
C GLU A 131 -33.08 -7.32 -15.68
N ASP A 132 -32.99 -7.54 -14.37
CA ASP A 132 -33.82 -6.88 -13.36
C ASP A 132 -33.08 -5.82 -12.53
N ALA A 133 -33.85 -4.96 -11.86
CA ALA A 133 -33.28 -3.90 -11.02
C ALA A 133 -32.49 -4.45 -9.82
N ALA A 134 -32.93 -5.56 -9.23
CA ALA A 134 -32.28 -6.17 -8.09
C ALA A 134 -30.89 -6.73 -8.47
N GLY A 135 -30.79 -7.40 -9.62
CA GLY A 135 -29.54 -7.90 -10.16
C GLY A 135 -28.58 -6.78 -10.55
N ARG A 136 -29.07 -5.69 -11.18
CA ARG A 136 -28.23 -4.50 -11.46
C ARG A 136 -27.65 -3.92 -10.18
N ALA A 137 -28.47 -3.76 -9.15
CA ALA A 137 -28.02 -3.28 -7.85
C ALA A 137 -26.97 -4.21 -7.20
N ARG A 138 -27.10 -5.54 -7.38
CA ARG A 138 -26.11 -6.53 -6.93
C ARG A 138 -24.77 -6.37 -7.65
N GLN A 139 -24.78 -6.18 -8.97
CA GLN A 139 -23.56 -5.95 -9.76
C GLN A 139 -22.87 -4.64 -9.37
N MET A 140 -23.64 -3.55 -9.21
CA MET A 140 -23.13 -2.26 -8.76
C MET A 140 -22.48 -2.34 -7.37
N ARG A 141 -23.16 -2.95 -6.38
CA ARG A 141 -22.61 -3.11 -5.02
C ARG A 141 -21.32 -3.92 -5.01
N PHE A 142 -21.21 -4.94 -5.86
CA PHE A 142 -20.00 -5.74 -5.96
C PHE A 142 -18.77 -4.92 -6.42
N LEU A 143 -18.96 -4.05 -7.41
CA LEU A 143 -17.89 -3.18 -7.92
C LEU A 143 -17.59 -2.04 -6.93
N ALA A 144 -18.62 -1.44 -6.33
CA ALA A 144 -18.45 -0.42 -5.30
C ALA A 144 -17.66 -0.96 -4.10
N GLY A 145 -17.95 -2.20 -3.66
CA GLY A 145 -17.19 -2.88 -2.60
C GLY A 145 -15.72 -3.15 -2.95
N ARG A 146 -15.35 -3.09 -4.23
CA ARG A 146 -13.95 -3.15 -4.71
C ARG A 146 -13.32 -1.77 -4.90
N GLY A 147 -14.08 -0.70 -4.68
CA GLY A 147 -13.65 0.68 -4.77
C GLY A 147 -13.56 1.24 -6.20
N PHE A 148 -14.31 0.68 -7.14
CA PHE A 148 -14.48 1.29 -8.47
C PHE A 148 -15.31 2.57 -8.37
N SER A 149 -14.97 3.57 -9.19
CA SER A 149 -15.68 4.85 -9.22
C SER A 149 -17.15 4.69 -9.65
N ALA A 150 -18.02 5.53 -9.12
CA ALA A 150 -19.45 5.49 -9.44
C ALA A 150 -19.72 5.69 -10.94
N ASP A 151 -18.91 6.51 -11.62
CA ASP A 151 -19.01 6.73 -13.07
C ASP A 151 -18.69 5.47 -13.86
N VAL A 152 -17.59 4.78 -13.53
CA VAL A 152 -17.23 3.50 -14.15
C VAL A 152 -18.32 2.45 -13.92
N ILE A 153 -18.84 2.37 -12.70
CA ILE A 153 -19.92 1.42 -12.36
C ILE A 153 -21.19 1.70 -13.17
N ARG A 154 -21.62 2.97 -13.23
CA ARG A 154 -22.81 3.36 -13.99
C ARG A 154 -22.64 3.08 -15.48
N ARG A 155 -21.46 3.42 -16.04
CA ARG A 155 -21.14 3.16 -17.45
C ARG A 155 -21.20 1.66 -17.73
N LEU A 156 -20.50 0.85 -16.96
CA LEU A 156 -20.40 -0.60 -17.21
C LEU A 156 -21.74 -1.34 -17.10
N VAL A 157 -22.63 -0.92 -16.20
CA VAL A 157 -23.95 -1.55 -16.04
C VAL A 157 -24.94 -1.09 -17.11
N ARG A 158 -24.78 0.11 -17.66
CA ARG A 158 -25.61 0.63 -18.75
C ARG A 158 -25.16 0.10 -20.11
N ASP A 159 -23.85 0.07 -20.31
CA ASP A 159 -23.20 -0.32 -21.56
C ASP A 159 -21.86 -1.00 -21.24
N PRO A 160 -21.85 -2.35 -21.19
CA PRO A 160 -20.64 -3.11 -20.91
C PRO A 160 -19.68 -3.13 -22.09
N ASP A 161 -20.18 -2.94 -23.31
CA ASP A 161 -19.41 -3.08 -24.54
C ASP A 161 -18.69 -1.78 -24.89
N GLY A 162 -19.26 -0.64 -24.51
CA GLY A 162 -18.55 0.62 -24.41
C GLY A 162 -18.32 1.30 -25.74
N ASP A 163 -19.28 1.18 -26.66
CA ASP A 163 -19.36 2.03 -27.86
C ASP A 163 -19.75 3.49 -27.49
#